data_AF-A0A8J4U798-F1
#
_entry.id   AF-A0A8J4U798-F1
#
_cell.length_a   1.000
_cell.length_b   1.000
_cell.length_c   1.000
_cell.angle_alpha   90.00
_cell.angle_beta   90.00
_cell.angle_gamma   90.00
#
_symmetry.space_group_name_H-M   'P 1'
#
loop_
_entity.id
_entity.type
_entity.pdbx_description
1 polymer ?
#
loop_
_entity_poly.entity_id
_entity_poly.type
_entity_poly.pdbx_seq_one_letter_code
_entity_poly.pdbx_strand_id
1 'polypeptide(L)' 'VVNYLKKVKFYTKVGEKVWFDSTGAVPAKFDVVNWQQAVNGEVQFKVVGYYDASLPNGQQFVLNADDIVWAGEKRE' A
#
# COMPACT_ATOMS: atom_id res chain seq x y z
N VAL A 1 -1.52 27.48 -10.23
CA VAL A 1 -1.60 26.01 -10.45
C VAL A 1 -2.69 25.75 -11.47
N VAL A 2 -2.37 25.02 -12.53
CA VAL A 2 -3.00 25.09 -13.88
C VAL A 2 -4.22 24.16 -14.00
N ASN A 3 -5.32 24.62 -14.61
CA ASN A 3 -6.59 23.87 -14.78
C ASN A 3 -6.44 22.44 -15.34
N TYR A 4 -5.38 22.18 -16.10
CA TYR A 4 -5.07 20.86 -16.64
C TYR A 4 -4.76 19.83 -15.55
N LEU A 5 -4.07 20.22 -14.46
CA LEU A 5 -3.74 19.31 -13.36
C LEU A 5 -4.98 18.73 -12.67
N LYS A 6 -6.09 19.51 -12.62
CA LYS A 6 -7.38 19.04 -12.08
C LYS A 6 -8.04 17.94 -12.91
N LYS A 7 -7.59 17.75 -14.16
CA LYS A 7 -8.13 16.75 -15.11
C LYS A 7 -7.16 15.62 -15.39
N VAL A 8 -5.98 15.64 -14.77
CA VAL A 8 -4.95 14.60 -14.96
C VAL A 8 -5.44 13.29 -14.35
N LYS A 9 -5.50 12.27 -15.19
CA LYS A 9 -5.78 10.89 -14.82
C LYS A 9 -5.02 9.98 -15.78
N PHE A 10 -3.98 9.33 -15.29
CA PHE A 10 -3.13 8.48 -16.12
C PHE A 10 -2.61 7.28 -15.33
N TYR A 11 -1.99 6.34 -16.03
CA TYR A 11 -1.30 5.20 -15.45
C TYR A 11 0.21 5.38 -15.59
N THR A 12 0.97 5.10 -14.54
CA THR A 12 2.44 5.04 -14.62
C THR A 12 2.87 3.83 -15.45
N LYS A 13 4.15 3.78 -15.81
CA LYS A 13 4.73 2.63 -16.53
C LYS A 13 4.59 1.30 -15.77
N VAL A 14 4.41 1.36 -14.44
CA VAL A 14 4.24 0.20 -13.56
C VAL A 14 2.76 -0.07 -13.23
N GLY A 15 1.83 0.61 -13.92
CA GLY A 15 0.39 0.32 -13.79
C GLY A 15 -0.32 1.05 -12.64
N GLU A 16 0.36 1.95 -11.92
CA GLU A 16 -0.28 2.74 -10.88
C GLU A 16 -1.11 3.86 -11.48
N LYS A 17 -2.34 4.01 -11.00
CA LYS A 17 -3.24 5.07 -11.43
C LYS A 17 -2.97 6.33 -10.62
N VAL A 18 -2.73 7.45 -11.30
CA VAL A 18 -2.46 8.76 -10.68
C VAL A 18 -3.57 9.72 -11.07
N TRP A 19 -4.17 10.36 -10.06
CA TRP A 19 -5.15 11.42 -10.19
C TRP A 19 -5.18 12.28 -8.92
N PHE A 20 -5.83 13.42 -9.02
CA PHE A 20 -6.01 14.35 -7.90
C PHE A 20 -7.48 14.41 -7.48
N ASP A 21 -7.73 14.48 -6.18
CA ASP A 21 -9.06 14.72 -5.64
C ASP A 21 -9.49 16.19 -5.81
N SER A 22 -10.67 16.55 -5.30
CA SER A 22 -11.21 17.91 -5.39
C SER A 22 -10.35 18.96 -4.68
N THR A 23 -9.51 18.56 -3.72
CA THR A 23 -8.57 19.43 -3.00
C THR A 23 -7.23 19.57 -3.73
N GLY A 24 -6.96 18.70 -4.71
CA GLY A 24 -5.69 18.61 -5.41
C GLY A 24 -4.69 17.64 -4.77
N ALA A 25 -5.12 16.82 -3.79
CA ALA A 25 -4.31 15.79 -3.19
C ALA A 25 -4.37 14.47 -3.98
N VAL A 26 -3.33 13.66 -3.90
CA VAL A 26 -3.34 12.29 -4.46
C VAL A 26 -3.81 11.34 -3.35
N PRO A 27 -4.75 10.41 -3.62
CA PRO A 27 -5.13 9.40 -2.64
C PRO A 27 -3.91 8.60 -2.19
N ALA A 28 -3.72 8.50 -0.88
CA ALA A 28 -2.58 7.81 -0.31
C ALA A 28 -2.67 6.30 -0.57
N LYS A 29 -1.55 5.70 -0.97
CA LYS A 29 -1.37 4.25 -1.08
C LYS A 29 -0.10 3.85 -0.36
N PHE A 30 -0.18 2.82 0.47
CA PHE A 30 0.95 2.33 1.26
C PHE A 30 0.96 0.81 1.27
N ASP A 31 2.15 0.22 1.23
CA ASP A 31 2.33 -1.17 1.58
C ASP A 31 2.27 -1.35 3.10
N VAL A 32 1.64 -2.43 3.55
CA VAL A 32 1.73 -2.87 4.94
C VAL A 32 2.88 -3.87 5.03
N VAL A 33 3.91 -3.53 5.79
CA VAL A 33 5.10 -4.37 5.96
C VAL A 33 5.12 -5.04 7.32
N ASN A 34 5.44 -6.33 7.34
CA ASN A 34 5.72 -7.09 8.55
C ASN A 34 7.23 -7.32 8.66
N TRP A 35 7.79 -7.02 9.83
CA TRP A 35 9.21 -7.22 10.12
C TRP A 35 9.41 -8.68 10.49
N GLN A 36 10.12 -9.41 9.65
CA GLN A 36 10.34 -10.84 9.83
C GLN A 36 11.83 -11.10 9.97
N GLN A 37 12.19 -12.19 10.63
CA GLN A 37 13.57 -12.64 10.68
C GLN A 37 13.89 -13.43 9.40
N ALA A 38 14.99 -13.09 8.74
CA ALA A 38 15.53 -13.86 7.63
C ALA A 38 16.39 -15.03 8.14
N VAL A 39 16.71 -15.98 7.26
CA VAL A 39 17.49 -17.18 7.60
C VAL A 39 18.88 -16.82 8.15
N ASN A 40 19.46 -15.71 7.72
CA ASN A 40 20.74 -15.19 8.20
C ASN A 40 20.63 -14.43 9.54
N GLY A 41 19.44 -14.36 10.14
CA GLY A 41 19.17 -13.66 11.39
C GLY A 41 18.86 -12.17 11.25
N GLU A 42 18.97 -11.58 10.05
CA GLU A 42 18.67 -10.17 9.80
C GLU A 42 17.16 -9.88 9.75
N VAL A 43 16.79 -8.60 9.92
CA VAL A 43 15.40 -8.17 9.74
C VAL A 43 15.11 -7.96 8.26
N GLN A 44 14.06 -8.60 7.76
CA GLN A 44 13.50 -8.38 6.42
C GLN A 44 12.12 -7.73 6.53
N PHE A 45 11.82 -6.81 5.61
CA PHE A 45 10.51 -6.16 5.51
C PHE A 45 9.71 -6.87 4.42
N LYS A 46 8.80 -7.75 4.83
CA LYS A 46 7.91 -8.45 3.89
C LYS A 46 6.61 -7.66 3.75
N VAL A 47 6.21 -7.36 2.52
CA VAL A 47 4.87 -6.81 2.26
C VAL A 47 3.84 -7.91 2.53
N VAL A 48 2.88 -7.61 3.41
CA VAL A 48 1.81 -8.53 3.84
C VAL A 48 0.42 -7.97 3.53
N GLY A 49 0.34 -6.85 2.82
CA GLY A 49 -0.92 -6.17 2.55
C GLY A 49 -0.70 -4.75 2.06
N TYR A 50 -1.79 -3.99 2.00
CA TYR A 50 -1.77 -2.60 1.56
C TYR A 50 -2.87 -1.78 2.22
N TYR A 51 -2.67 -0.47 2.19
CA TYR A 51 -3.68 0.54 2.41
C TYR A 51 -3.89 1.36 1.14
N ASP A 52 -5.12 1.49 0.65
CA ASP A 52 -5.50 2.30 -0.50
C ASP A 52 -6.66 3.24 -0.14
N ALA A 53 -6.34 4.51 0.09
CA ALA A 53 -7.31 5.55 0.46
C ALA A 53 -8.36 5.83 -0.63
N SER A 54 -8.13 5.37 -1.87
CA SER A 54 -9.10 5.55 -2.96
C SER A 54 -10.28 4.58 -2.92
N LEU A 55 -10.20 3.53 -2.11
CA LEU A 55 -11.25 2.52 -1.99
C LEU A 55 -12.36 2.95 -1.02
N PRO A 56 -13.57 2.36 -1.13
CA PRO A 56 -14.66 2.61 -0.18
C PRO A 56 -14.26 2.25 1.26
N ASN A 57 -14.91 2.92 2.23
CA ASN A 57 -14.73 2.63 3.65
C ASN A 57 -14.90 1.12 3.92
N GLY A 58 -13.95 0.55 4.67
CA GLY A 58 -13.92 -0.88 4.98
C GLY A 58 -13.22 -1.76 3.95
N GLN A 59 -12.83 -1.22 2.79
CA GLN A 59 -12.06 -1.93 1.75
C GLN A 59 -10.64 -1.39 1.59
N GLN A 60 -10.30 -0.31 2.30
CA GLN A 60 -9.05 0.41 2.14
C GLN A 60 -7.86 -0.36 2.70
N PHE A 61 -8.06 -1.24 3.69
CA PHE A 61 -7.00 -1.97 4.38
C PHE A 61 -7.16 -3.46 4.14
N VAL A 62 -6.19 -4.08 3.48
CA VAL A 62 -6.21 -5.50 3.14
C VAL A 62 -4.91 -6.13 3.59
N LEU A 63 -5.03 -7.27 4.29
CA LEU A 63 -3.90 -8.09 4.73
C LEU A 63 -4.02 -9.49 4.14
N ASN A 64 -2.88 -10.07 3.82
CA ASN A 64 -2.74 -11.50 3.60
C ASN A 64 -2.22 -12.14 4.89
N ALA A 65 -3.11 -12.76 5.67
CA ALA A 65 -2.78 -13.38 6.95
C ALA A 65 -1.70 -14.48 6.81
N ASP A 66 -1.73 -15.23 5.71
CA ASP A 66 -0.76 -16.31 5.43
C ASP A 66 0.69 -15.79 5.32
N ASP A 67 0.86 -14.51 5.01
CA ASP A 67 2.17 -13.89 4.86
C ASP A 67 2.70 -13.27 6.16
N ILE A 68 1.87 -13.17 7.21
CA ILE A 68 2.22 -12.56 8.50
C ILE A 68 2.94 -13.59 9.39
N VAL A 69 4.04 -13.15 10.00
CA VAL A 69 4.77 -13.90 11.02
C VAL A 69 4.79 -13.10 12.31
N TRP A 70 4.20 -13.67 13.35
CA TRP A 70 4.19 -13.14 14.70
C TRP A 70 5.44 -13.55 15.48
N ALA A 71 5.67 -12.88 16.61
CA ALA A 71 6.78 -13.19 17.49
C ALA A 71 6.83 -14.68 17.88
N GLY A 72 8.05 -15.25 17.84
CA GLY A 72 8.25 -16.69 18.05
C GLY A 72 7.86 -17.55 16.84
N GLU A 73 7.96 -16.99 15.64
CA GLU A 73 7.73 -17.68 14.34
C GLU A 73 6.32 -18.25 14.16
N LYS A 74 5.35 -17.71 14.91
CA LYS A 74 3.95 -18.14 14.80
C LYS A 74 3.33 -17.55 13.54
N ARG A 75 2.68 -18.40 12.75
CA ARG A 75 1.84 -17.99 11.63
C ARG A 75 0.39 -17.92 12.08
N GLU A 76 -0.39 -17.07 11.41
CA GLU A 76 -1.84 -17.00 11.62
C GLU A 76 -2.56 -18.26 11.10
#